data_AF-Q4SMU1-F1
#
_entry.id   AF-Q4SMU1-F1
#
_cell.length_a   1.000
_cell.length_b   1.000
_cell.length_c   1.000
_cell.angle_alpha   90.00
_cell.angle_beta   90.00
_cell.angle_gamma   90.00
#
_symmetry.space_group_name_H-M   'P 1'
#
loop_
_entity.id
_entity.type
_entity.pdbx_description
1 polymer ?
#
loop_
_entity_poly.entity_id
_entity_poly.type
_entity_poly.pdbx_seq_one_letter_code
_entity_poly.pdbx_strand_id
1 'polypeptide(L)'
;GDGLQLEYEMKLTNGQSFWTQHFSADEFGILETDITFLVIFFMVFLLSCYFAYNLKGRQLLHTTYKMFMMAAGVEVLSLLFHCVYWGLYARDGVGSSSLKILGKLLFSVSFLVFLLMLILLGKGFTVTRARISHSGSVKLSIYMTIYTITYVILFIYEAEFFDPGEVLYAYDSPAGYGLMGLQLLAYVWFCYAVLVSLKHYPEKQPFYVPFFTTYTLWFFAVPVMALIANFGIPRWAREKIVNGIQLGIHLYAHIVFLAITRPSAANKNFPYHVRTSQIGILLSSPKGGEGAESFPHHAYGNSTFLGDSQPNFTELFSI
;
A
#
# COMPACT_ATOMS: atom_id res chain seq x y z
N GLY A 1 52.56 1.17 -34.23
CA GLY A 1 51.55 2.07 -34.78
C GLY A 1 50.42 2.06 -33.79
N ASP A 2 50.28 3.12 -33.02
CA ASP A 2 49.23 3.21 -32.01
C ASP A 2 47.87 3.24 -32.72
N GLY A 3 46.96 2.39 -32.26
CA GLY A 3 45.65 2.22 -32.89
C GLY A 3 44.80 3.49 -32.83
N LEU A 4 43.86 3.61 -33.76
CA LEU A 4 42.91 4.71 -33.80
C LEU A 4 41.81 4.45 -32.76
N GLN A 5 41.75 5.26 -31.71
CA GLN A 5 40.65 5.24 -30.74
C GLN A 5 39.53 6.15 -31.26
N LEU A 6 38.33 5.59 -31.47
CA LEU A 6 37.20 6.30 -32.06
C LEU A 6 36.01 6.21 -31.10
N GLU A 7 35.58 7.36 -30.59
CA GLU A 7 34.33 7.50 -29.84
C GLU A 7 33.22 7.89 -30.83
N TYR A 8 32.11 7.14 -30.80
CA TYR A 8 30.96 7.39 -31.65
C TYR A 8 29.69 7.26 -30.81
N GLU A 9 28.67 8.06 -31.14
CA GLU A 9 27.33 7.98 -30.56
C GLU A 9 26.35 7.62 -31.68
N MET A 10 25.68 6.47 -31.55
CA MET A 10 24.61 6.06 -32.46
C MET A 10 23.26 6.18 -31.76
N LYS A 11 22.39 7.04 -32.30
CA LYS A 11 21.04 7.25 -31.80
C LYS A 11 20.02 6.53 -32.68
N LEU A 12 19.56 5.37 -32.23
CA LEU A 12 18.53 4.57 -32.91
C LEU A 12 17.15 5.02 -32.40
N THR A 13 16.26 5.47 -33.29
CA THR A 13 14.92 5.97 -32.92
C THR A 13 13.82 5.20 -33.63
N ASN A 14 12.68 4.99 -32.94
CA ASN A 14 11.52 4.27 -33.48
C ASN A 14 10.46 5.20 -34.12
N GLY A 15 10.77 6.49 -34.28
CA GLY A 15 9.88 7.47 -34.92
C GLY A 15 10.32 8.93 -34.72
N GLN A 16 9.45 9.86 -35.11
CA GLN A 16 9.64 11.32 -35.00
C GLN A 16 8.81 11.96 -33.87
N SER A 17 7.91 11.20 -33.24
CA SER A 17 7.02 11.69 -32.17
C SER A 17 7.68 11.57 -30.81
N PHE A 18 7.47 12.55 -29.93
CA PHE A 18 7.91 12.52 -28.53
C PHE A 18 7.56 11.21 -27.82
N TRP A 19 6.38 10.67 -28.12
CA TRP A 19 5.82 9.46 -27.48
C TRP A 19 6.45 8.14 -27.94
N THR A 20 7.20 8.14 -29.06
CA THR A 20 7.70 6.90 -29.69
C THR A 20 9.16 6.98 -30.10
N GLN A 21 9.75 8.17 -30.20
CA GLN A 21 11.08 8.37 -30.75
C GLN A 21 12.14 7.58 -29.99
N HIS A 22 12.07 7.61 -28.67
CA HIS A 22 13.10 7.11 -27.78
C HIS A 22 12.77 5.79 -27.08
N PHE A 23 11.51 5.42 -27.09
CA PHE A 23 11.01 4.22 -26.41
C PHE A 23 11.25 2.97 -27.24
N SER A 24 11.57 1.85 -26.58
CA SER A 24 11.52 0.54 -27.21
C SER A 24 10.06 0.08 -27.43
N ALA A 25 9.87 -0.98 -28.23
CA ALA A 25 8.52 -1.47 -28.57
C ALA A 25 7.70 -1.95 -27.34
N ASP A 26 8.39 -2.43 -26.30
CA ASP A 26 7.82 -2.86 -25.03
C ASP A 26 7.56 -1.72 -24.05
N GLU A 27 8.21 -0.57 -24.24
CA GLU A 27 8.02 0.63 -23.43
C GLU A 27 6.96 1.61 -24.01
N PHE A 28 6.52 1.39 -25.25
CA PHE A 28 5.47 2.21 -25.87
C PHE A 28 4.21 2.30 -25.02
N GLY A 29 3.75 3.52 -24.77
CA GLY A 29 2.53 3.78 -24.02
C GLY A 29 2.71 3.81 -22.50
N ILE A 30 3.93 3.57 -21.97
CA ILE A 30 4.17 3.59 -20.52
C ILE A 30 3.95 5.00 -19.96
N LEU A 31 4.48 6.04 -20.61
CA LEU A 31 4.32 7.42 -20.13
C LEU A 31 2.84 7.84 -20.10
N GLU A 32 2.07 7.53 -21.15
CA GLU A 32 0.64 7.81 -21.23
C GLU A 32 -0.15 7.05 -20.15
N THR A 33 0.22 5.80 -19.91
CA THR A 33 -0.36 4.97 -18.85
C THR A 33 -0.08 5.59 -17.48
N ASP A 34 1.18 5.93 -17.19
CA ASP A 34 1.59 6.52 -15.92
C ASP A 34 0.93 7.88 -15.65
N ILE A 35 0.82 8.74 -16.67
CA ILE A 35 0.10 10.02 -16.57
C ILE A 35 -1.38 9.78 -16.25
N THR A 36 -2.00 8.80 -16.92
CA THR A 36 -3.41 8.46 -16.69
C THR A 36 -3.64 7.98 -15.25
N PHE A 37 -2.81 7.05 -14.78
CA PHE A 37 -2.88 6.55 -13.41
C PHE A 37 -2.54 7.64 -12.39
N LEU A 38 -1.59 8.54 -12.67
CA LEU A 38 -1.27 9.67 -11.81
C LEU A 38 -2.50 10.56 -11.58
N VAL A 39 -3.22 10.91 -12.64
CA VAL A 39 -4.46 11.71 -12.54
C VAL A 39 -5.50 10.98 -11.69
N ILE A 40 -5.72 9.69 -11.94
CA ILE A 40 -6.72 8.91 -11.20
C ILE A 40 -6.32 8.78 -9.71
N PHE A 41 -5.07 8.42 -9.41
CA PHE A 41 -4.57 8.31 -8.04
C PHE A 41 -4.58 9.64 -7.30
N PHE A 42 -4.29 10.74 -7.99
CA PHE A 42 -4.42 12.08 -7.42
C PHE A 42 -5.87 12.36 -7.01
N MET A 43 -6.84 12.01 -7.84
CA MET A 43 -8.27 12.14 -7.50
C MET A 43 -8.67 11.24 -6.33
N VAL A 44 -8.19 9.99 -6.28
CA VAL A 44 -8.37 9.07 -5.14
C VAL A 44 -7.79 9.67 -3.86
N PHE A 45 -6.59 10.25 -3.92
CA PHE A 45 -5.94 10.90 -2.79
C PHE A 45 -6.72 12.12 -2.30
N LEU A 46 -7.16 13.01 -3.19
CA LEU A 46 -8.00 14.17 -2.84
C LEU A 46 -9.31 13.74 -2.18
N LEU A 47 -9.97 12.72 -2.73
CA LEU A 47 -11.20 12.18 -2.15
C LEU A 47 -10.94 11.55 -0.77
N SER A 48 -9.79 10.87 -0.60
CA SER A 48 -9.37 10.33 0.70
C SER A 48 -9.17 11.42 1.75
N CYS A 49 -8.59 12.56 1.37
CA CYS A 49 -8.41 13.74 2.23
C CYS A 49 -9.75 14.38 2.60
N TYR A 50 -10.68 14.49 1.64
CA TYR A 50 -12.04 14.96 1.89
C TYR A 50 -12.79 14.06 2.90
N PHE A 51 -12.70 12.74 2.75
CA PHE A 51 -13.24 11.80 3.73
C PHE A 51 -12.55 11.92 5.08
N ALA A 52 -11.23 12.11 5.12
CA ALA A 52 -10.49 12.32 6.35
C ALA A 52 -10.97 13.55 7.13
N TYR A 53 -11.24 14.65 6.42
CA TYR A 53 -11.78 15.88 7.00
C TYR A 53 -13.13 15.63 7.67
N ASN A 54 -14.04 14.95 6.97
CA ASN A 54 -15.37 14.58 7.51
C ASN A 54 -15.25 13.63 8.73
N LEU A 55 -14.36 12.64 8.66
CA LEU A 55 -14.13 11.69 9.76
C LEU A 55 -13.49 12.38 10.97
N LYS A 56 -12.59 13.34 10.75
CA LYS A 56 -11.96 14.13 11.82
C LYS A 56 -12.99 14.96 12.56
N GLY A 57 -13.92 15.62 11.85
CA GLY A 57 -15.02 16.36 12.47
C GLY A 57 -15.90 15.50 13.37
N ARG A 58 -15.98 14.19 13.10
CA ARG A 58 -16.77 13.22 13.89
C ARG A 58 -15.95 12.46 14.94
N GLN A 59 -14.64 12.72 15.08
CA GLN A 59 -13.72 11.95 15.94
C GLN A 59 -13.68 10.45 15.60
N LEU A 60 -13.73 10.12 14.30
CA LEU A 60 -13.70 8.74 13.77
C LEU A 60 -12.49 8.51 12.84
N LEU A 61 -11.48 9.39 12.89
CA LEU A 61 -10.26 9.26 12.09
C LEU A 61 -9.26 8.36 12.81
N HIS A 62 -9.30 7.06 12.51
CA HIS A 62 -8.39 6.08 13.10
C HIS A 62 -7.05 5.99 12.37
N THR A 63 -6.05 5.42 13.05
CA THR A 63 -4.68 5.26 12.55
C THR A 63 -4.61 4.48 11.24
N THR A 64 -5.44 3.44 11.06
CA THR A 64 -5.47 2.65 9.81
C THR A 64 -5.89 3.49 8.61
N TYR A 65 -6.84 4.41 8.77
CA TYR A 65 -7.20 5.34 7.69
C TYR A 65 -6.06 6.34 7.39
N LYS A 66 -5.30 6.75 8.40
CA LYS A 66 -4.09 7.58 8.18
C LYS A 66 -3.01 6.81 7.42
N MET A 67 -2.82 5.52 7.71
CA MET A 67 -1.92 4.65 6.94
C MET A 67 -2.37 4.53 5.48
N PHE A 68 -3.69 4.40 5.23
CA PHE A 68 -4.23 4.44 3.87
C PHE A 68 -3.91 5.76 3.15
N MET A 69 -4.14 6.91 3.78
CA MET A 69 -3.80 8.20 3.18
C MET A 69 -2.29 8.32 2.90
N MET A 70 -1.45 7.79 3.80
CA MET A 70 0.00 7.76 3.59
C MET A 70 0.36 6.90 2.37
N ALA A 71 -0.19 5.69 2.25
CA ALA A 71 0.03 4.83 1.08
C ALA A 71 -0.41 5.54 -0.21
N ALA A 72 -1.64 6.05 -0.27
CA ALA A 72 -2.16 6.77 -1.43
C ALA A 72 -1.31 8.01 -1.81
N GLY A 73 -0.85 8.78 -0.83
CA GLY A 73 0.01 9.95 -1.07
C GLY A 73 1.40 9.56 -1.57
N VAL A 74 2.00 8.50 -1.03
CA VAL A 74 3.29 7.97 -1.49
C VAL A 74 3.16 7.37 -2.89
N GLU A 75 2.03 6.74 -3.22
CA GLU A 75 1.74 6.23 -4.57
C GLU A 75 1.70 7.37 -5.61
N VAL A 76 0.99 8.47 -5.30
CA VAL A 76 0.95 9.67 -6.16
C VAL A 76 2.36 10.23 -6.36
N LEU A 77 3.15 10.30 -5.29
CA LEU A 77 4.53 10.78 -5.37
C LEU A 77 5.39 9.85 -6.25
N SER A 78 5.26 8.53 -6.08
CA SER A 78 5.94 7.53 -6.90
C SER A 78 5.60 7.70 -8.39
N LEU A 79 4.31 7.83 -8.73
CA LEU A 79 3.85 8.03 -10.11
C LEU A 79 4.35 9.35 -10.70
N LEU A 80 4.45 10.41 -9.89
CA LEU A 80 5.04 11.69 -10.32
C LEU A 80 6.51 11.50 -10.71
N PHE A 81 7.30 10.78 -9.89
CA PHE A 81 8.69 10.47 -10.22
C PHE A 81 8.83 9.62 -11.49
N HIS A 82 7.96 8.63 -11.69
CA HIS A 82 7.93 7.84 -12.92
C HIS A 82 7.56 8.68 -14.15
N CYS A 83 6.54 9.54 -14.06
CA CYS A 83 6.17 10.45 -15.15
C CYS A 83 7.31 11.40 -15.52
N VAL A 84 8.02 11.95 -14.52
CA VAL A 84 9.19 12.81 -14.76
C VAL A 84 10.31 12.01 -15.41
N TYR A 85 10.60 10.80 -14.92
CA TYR A 85 11.60 9.91 -15.51
C TYR A 85 11.28 9.62 -16.99
N TRP A 86 10.09 9.11 -17.29
CA TRP A 86 9.69 8.76 -18.65
C TRP A 86 9.54 9.99 -19.54
N GLY A 87 9.18 11.15 -18.99
CA GLY A 87 9.15 12.41 -19.72
C GLY A 87 10.55 12.92 -20.11
N LEU A 88 11.56 12.70 -19.25
CA LEU A 88 12.96 12.98 -19.60
C LEU A 88 13.46 11.96 -20.63
N TYR A 89 13.18 10.68 -20.41
CA TYR A 89 13.54 9.60 -21.34
C TYR A 89 12.96 9.82 -22.73
N ALA A 90 11.71 10.26 -22.83
CA ALA A 90 11.06 10.64 -24.09
C ALA A 90 11.76 11.78 -24.84
N ARG A 91 12.50 12.65 -24.13
CA ARG A 91 13.20 13.81 -24.70
C ARG A 91 14.61 13.47 -25.19
N ASP A 92 15.37 12.70 -24.41
CA ASP A 92 16.80 12.47 -24.65
C ASP A 92 17.19 11.00 -24.87
N GLY A 93 16.33 10.04 -24.51
CA GLY A 93 16.58 8.60 -24.61
C GLY A 93 17.45 8.02 -23.52
N VAL A 94 17.83 8.81 -22.52
CA VAL A 94 18.70 8.39 -21.42
C VAL A 94 17.93 8.42 -20.10
N GLY A 95 17.16 9.49 -19.85
CA GLY A 95 16.48 9.70 -18.58
C GLY A 95 17.45 9.74 -17.40
N SER A 96 16.92 9.64 -16.17
CA SER A 96 17.73 9.62 -14.94
C SER A 96 17.50 8.34 -14.15
N SER A 97 18.53 7.51 -14.01
CA SER A 97 18.47 6.26 -13.24
C SER A 97 18.05 6.50 -11.79
N SER A 98 18.53 7.59 -11.17
CA SER A 98 18.15 7.96 -9.79
C SER A 98 16.66 8.24 -9.65
N LEU A 99 16.04 8.90 -10.64
CA LEU A 99 14.59 9.16 -10.64
C LEU A 99 13.80 7.85 -10.81
N LYS A 100 14.24 6.94 -11.69
CA LYS A 100 13.63 5.61 -11.87
C LYS A 100 13.67 4.80 -10.56
N ILE A 101 14.84 4.73 -9.92
CA ILE A 101 15.02 3.99 -8.65
C ILE A 101 14.17 4.61 -7.54
N LEU A 102 14.16 5.94 -7.43
CA LEU A 102 13.37 6.63 -6.41
C LEU A 102 11.86 6.40 -6.60
N GLY A 103 11.38 6.43 -7.85
CA GLY A 103 10.01 6.07 -8.19
C GLY A 103 9.65 4.66 -7.71
N LYS A 104 10.47 3.66 -8.05
CA LYS A 104 10.28 2.26 -7.63
C LYS A 104 10.35 2.05 -6.12
N LEU A 105 11.24 2.75 -5.44
CA LEU A 105 11.35 2.71 -3.98
C LEU A 105 10.07 3.24 -3.34
N LEU A 106 9.59 4.40 -3.76
CA LEU A 106 8.36 4.99 -3.25
C LEU A 106 7.15 4.08 -3.52
N PHE A 107 7.08 3.46 -4.71
CA PHE A 107 6.05 2.48 -5.04
C PHE A 107 6.03 1.32 -4.04
N SER A 108 7.22 0.79 -3.73
CA SER A 108 7.36 -0.32 -2.79
C SER A 108 7.05 0.09 -1.35
N VAL A 109 7.38 1.31 -0.95
CA VAL A 109 6.98 1.87 0.36
C VAL A 109 5.46 1.98 0.46
N SER A 110 4.79 2.52 -0.56
CA SER A 110 3.33 2.58 -0.62
C SER A 110 2.70 1.20 -0.48
N PHE A 111 3.18 0.23 -1.25
CA PHE A 111 2.75 -1.17 -1.19
C PHE A 111 2.91 -1.76 0.22
N LEU A 112 4.08 -1.60 0.85
CA LEU A 112 4.35 -2.13 2.19
C LEU A 112 3.48 -1.47 3.27
N VAL A 113 3.28 -0.14 3.20
CA VAL A 113 2.38 0.57 4.13
C VAL A 113 0.94 0.05 3.97
N PHE A 114 0.49 -0.18 2.74
CA PHE A 114 -0.84 -0.72 2.47
C PHE A 114 -0.98 -2.17 2.95
N LEU A 115 0.01 -3.03 2.68
CA LEU A 115 0.06 -4.41 3.16
C LEU A 115 -0.01 -4.47 4.69
N LEU A 116 0.79 -3.65 5.37
CA LEU A 116 0.78 -3.53 6.83
C LEU A 116 -0.62 -3.17 7.32
N MET A 117 -1.24 -2.16 6.72
CA MET A 117 -2.60 -1.74 7.05
C MET A 117 -3.61 -2.88 6.90
N LEU A 118 -3.55 -3.68 5.83
CA LEU A 118 -4.46 -4.81 5.63
C LEU A 118 -4.30 -5.88 6.72
N ILE A 119 -3.07 -6.24 7.08
CA ILE A 119 -2.82 -7.22 8.14
C ILE A 119 -3.32 -6.68 9.50
N LEU A 120 -3.09 -5.39 9.77
CA LEU A 120 -3.57 -4.72 10.97
C LEU A 120 -5.11 -4.76 11.08
N LEU A 121 -5.81 -4.39 10.02
CA LEU A 121 -7.28 -4.45 9.95
C LEU A 121 -7.79 -5.89 10.05
N GLY A 122 -7.10 -6.84 9.41
CA GLY A 122 -7.39 -8.27 9.53
C GLY A 122 -7.32 -8.76 10.97
N LYS A 123 -6.31 -8.32 11.73
CA LYS A 123 -6.17 -8.60 13.18
C LYS A 123 -7.16 -7.82 14.06
N GLY A 124 -7.95 -6.93 13.47
CA GLY A 124 -8.95 -6.13 14.17
C GLY A 124 -8.41 -4.85 14.81
N PHE A 125 -7.17 -4.45 14.51
CA PHE A 125 -6.66 -3.15 14.94
C PHE A 125 -7.56 -2.04 14.38
N THR A 126 -7.98 -1.13 15.27
CA THR A 126 -8.95 -0.03 15.05
C THR A 126 -10.40 -0.44 14.73
N VAL A 127 -10.68 -1.72 14.46
CA VAL A 127 -12.03 -2.24 14.17
C VAL A 127 -12.66 -2.91 15.40
N THR A 128 -11.93 -3.84 16.01
CA THR A 128 -12.39 -4.62 17.19
C THR A 128 -11.48 -4.43 18.40
N ARG A 129 -10.24 -3.99 18.19
CA ARG A 129 -9.23 -3.79 19.25
C ARG A 129 -8.53 -2.44 19.09
N ALA A 130 -8.32 -1.75 20.21
CA ALA A 130 -7.59 -0.48 20.25
C ALA A 130 -6.07 -0.69 20.21
N ARG A 131 -5.59 -1.82 20.75
CA ARG A 131 -4.17 -2.18 20.82
C ARG A 131 -3.93 -3.54 20.18
N ILE A 132 -2.69 -3.74 19.77
CA ILE A 132 -2.18 -5.03 19.30
C ILE A 132 -1.33 -5.59 20.42
N SER A 133 -1.49 -6.88 20.71
CA SER A 133 -0.62 -7.59 21.64
C SER A 133 0.86 -7.37 21.28
N HIS A 134 1.70 -7.20 22.29
CA HIS A 134 3.14 -6.97 22.14
C HIS A 134 3.81 -8.03 21.24
N SER A 135 3.56 -9.31 21.49
CA SER A 135 4.09 -10.41 20.66
C SER A 135 3.60 -10.35 19.20
N GLY A 136 2.37 -9.87 18.98
CA GLY A 136 1.83 -9.66 17.63
C GLY A 136 2.52 -8.52 16.90
N SER A 137 2.79 -7.42 17.60
CA SER A 137 3.54 -6.27 17.06
C SER A 137 4.97 -6.65 16.68
N VAL A 138 5.67 -7.40 17.55
CA VAL A 138 7.04 -7.87 17.27
C VAL A 138 7.08 -8.77 16.04
N LYS A 139 6.21 -9.78 15.94
CA LYS A 139 6.15 -10.67 14.78
C LYS A 139 5.86 -9.90 13.48
N LEU A 140 4.97 -8.93 13.53
CA LEU A 140 4.63 -8.09 12.39
C LEU A 140 5.81 -7.21 11.97
N SER A 141 6.51 -6.61 12.93
CA SER A 141 7.72 -5.80 12.67
C SER A 141 8.80 -6.63 11.98
N ILE A 142 9.11 -7.82 12.51
CA ILE A 142 10.09 -8.75 11.90
C ILE A 142 9.69 -9.08 10.45
N TYR A 143 8.42 -9.40 10.22
CA TYR A 143 7.93 -9.70 8.87
C TYR A 143 8.11 -8.52 7.91
N MET A 144 7.72 -7.30 8.33
CA MET A 144 7.87 -6.09 7.52
C MET A 144 9.34 -5.75 7.24
N THR A 145 10.23 -5.96 8.22
CA THR A 145 11.67 -5.79 8.03
C THR A 145 12.22 -6.77 7.00
N ILE A 146 11.86 -8.05 7.07
CA ILE A 146 12.28 -9.06 6.08
C ILE A 146 11.80 -8.66 4.68
N TYR A 147 10.53 -8.28 4.53
CA TYR A 147 9.97 -7.85 3.24
C TYR A 147 10.71 -6.62 2.68
N THR A 148 11.01 -5.65 3.53
CA THR A 148 11.77 -4.45 3.15
C THR A 148 13.18 -4.82 2.68
N ILE A 149 13.87 -5.71 3.40
CA ILE A 149 15.21 -6.18 3.02
C ILE A 149 15.16 -6.93 1.68
N THR A 150 14.15 -7.76 1.44
CA THR A 150 13.98 -8.45 0.15
C THR A 150 13.77 -7.46 -1.00
N TYR A 151 13.01 -6.38 -0.80
CA TYR A 151 12.91 -5.30 -1.80
C TYR A 151 14.24 -4.59 -2.04
N VAL A 152 15.02 -4.31 -1.00
CA VAL A 152 16.35 -3.71 -1.14
C VAL A 152 17.28 -4.63 -1.93
N ILE A 153 17.27 -5.94 -1.65
CA ILE A 153 18.04 -6.94 -2.42
C ILE A 153 17.56 -6.96 -3.87
N LEU A 154 16.25 -6.92 -4.12
CA LEU A 154 15.71 -6.85 -5.49
C LEU A 154 16.26 -5.63 -6.25
N PHE A 155 16.26 -4.45 -5.63
CA PHE A 155 16.76 -3.24 -6.28
C PHE A 155 18.26 -3.28 -6.55
N ILE A 156 19.05 -3.82 -5.63
CA ILE A 156 20.49 -4.04 -5.85
C ILE A 156 20.69 -5.06 -6.98
N TYR A 157 19.90 -6.13 -6.98
CA TYR A 157 19.99 -7.17 -8.01
C TYR A 157 19.67 -6.61 -9.39
N GLU A 158 18.61 -5.78 -9.49
CA GLU A 158 18.24 -5.09 -10.72
C GLU A 158 19.32 -4.08 -11.15
N ALA A 159 19.97 -3.37 -10.22
CA ALA A 159 20.99 -2.39 -10.58
C ALA A 159 22.30 -3.04 -11.08
N GLU A 160 22.69 -4.19 -10.54
CA GLU A 160 23.99 -4.82 -10.80
C GLU A 160 23.95 -5.95 -11.85
N PHE A 161 22.84 -6.68 -11.95
CA PHE A 161 22.77 -7.92 -12.74
C PHE A 161 21.80 -7.88 -13.92
N PHE A 162 20.92 -6.88 -14.02
CA PHE A 162 20.04 -6.78 -15.18
C PHE A 162 20.78 -6.11 -16.33
N ASP A 163 20.92 -6.83 -17.44
CA ASP A 163 21.42 -6.26 -18.68
C ASP A 163 20.36 -5.32 -19.27
N PRO A 164 20.65 -4.02 -19.47
CA PRO A 164 19.73 -3.09 -20.11
C PRO A 164 19.27 -3.52 -21.52
N GLY A 165 20.00 -4.44 -22.17
CA GLY A 165 19.63 -5.02 -23.46
C GLY A 165 18.62 -6.17 -23.41
N GLU A 166 18.31 -6.72 -22.23
CA GLU A 166 17.34 -7.79 -22.05
C GLU A 166 16.06 -7.30 -21.34
N VAL A 167 14.90 -7.64 -21.89
CA VAL A 167 13.59 -7.40 -21.28
C VAL A 167 13.35 -8.43 -20.15
N LEU A 168 14.14 -8.33 -19.09
CA LEU A 168 14.06 -9.22 -17.94
C LEU A 168 12.96 -8.76 -16.99
N TYR A 169 12.09 -9.67 -16.60
CA TYR A 169 11.02 -9.37 -15.66
C TYR A 169 11.58 -9.40 -14.23
N ALA A 170 11.42 -8.31 -13.47
CA ALA A 170 11.99 -8.17 -12.12
C ALA A 170 11.67 -9.34 -11.17
N TYR A 171 10.48 -9.93 -11.31
CA TYR A 171 10.05 -11.05 -10.46
C TYR A 171 10.58 -12.43 -10.90
N ASP A 172 11.31 -12.52 -12.02
CA ASP A 172 12.04 -13.73 -12.43
C ASP A 172 13.40 -13.85 -11.72
N SER A 173 13.76 -12.86 -10.90
CA SER A 173 14.94 -12.91 -10.03
C SER A 173 14.68 -13.72 -8.75
N PRO A 174 15.73 -14.25 -8.09
CA PRO A 174 15.59 -14.92 -6.79
C PRO A 174 14.90 -14.05 -5.73
N ALA A 175 15.20 -12.75 -5.71
CA ALA A 175 14.55 -11.79 -4.81
C ALA A 175 13.06 -11.62 -5.16
N GLY A 176 12.74 -11.60 -6.46
CA GLY A 176 11.37 -11.63 -6.98
C GLY A 176 10.54 -12.81 -6.48
N TYR A 177 11.08 -14.03 -6.58
CA TYR A 177 10.46 -15.23 -6.00
C TYR A 177 10.31 -15.13 -4.48
N GLY A 178 11.28 -14.52 -3.80
CA GLY A 178 11.20 -14.20 -2.37
C GLY A 178 10.00 -13.30 -2.03
N LEU A 179 9.80 -12.19 -2.77
CA LEU A 179 8.67 -11.29 -2.56
C LEU A 179 7.33 -11.99 -2.81
N MET A 180 7.23 -12.82 -3.84
CA MET A 180 6.04 -13.63 -4.09
C MET A 180 5.75 -14.61 -2.94
N GLY A 181 6.77 -15.28 -2.42
CA GLY A 181 6.65 -16.16 -1.25
C GLY A 181 6.20 -15.42 0.00
N LEU A 182 6.76 -14.23 0.26
CA LEU A 182 6.36 -13.37 1.36
C LEU A 182 4.92 -12.88 1.21
N GLN A 183 4.48 -12.56 -0.01
CA GLN A 183 3.09 -12.18 -0.31
C GLN A 183 2.11 -13.31 0.01
N LEU A 184 2.43 -14.54 -0.37
CA LEU A 184 1.62 -15.72 -0.04
C LEU A 184 1.59 -16.00 1.46
N LEU A 185 2.72 -15.83 2.16
CA LEU A 185 2.76 -15.94 3.61
C LEU A 185 1.89 -14.88 4.29
N ALA A 186 1.93 -13.63 3.83
CA ALA A 186 1.03 -12.58 4.31
C ALA A 186 -0.43 -12.91 4.04
N TYR A 187 -0.76 -13.52 2.90
CA TYR A 187 -2.13 -13.94 2.60
C TYR A 187 -2.63 -15.01 3.59
N VAL A 188 -1.81 -16.04 3.88
CA VAL A 188 -2.15 -17.06 4.88
C VAL A 188 -2.36 -16.43 6.25
N TRP A 189 -1.48 -15.51 6.65
CA TRP A 189 -1.64 -14.77 7.90
C TRP A 189 -2.92 -13.93 7.87
N PHE A 190 -3.16 -13.18 6.80
CA PHE A 190 -4.35 -12.35 6.61
C PHE A 190 -5.64 -13.16 6.77
N CYS A 191 -5.72 -14.34 6.13
CA CYS A 191 -6.83 -15.27 6.28
C CYS A 191 -7.03 -15.67 7.74
N TYR A 192 -5.96 -16.14 8.40
CA TYR A 192 -6.01 -16.51 9.81
C TYR A 192 -6.49 -15.36 10.69
N ALA A 193 -5.95 -14.15 10.47
CA ALA A 193 -6.29 -12.97 11.25
C ALA A 193 -7.77 -12.58 11.09
N VAL A 194 -8.28 -12.54 9.85
CA VAL A 194 -9.68 -12.22 9.57
C VAL A 194 -10.62 -13.26 10.17
N LEU A 195 -10.33 -14.56 10.00
CA LEU A 195 -11.17 -15.64 10.54
C LEU A 195 -11.22 -15.61 12.06
N VAL A 196 -10.07 -15.38 12.72
CA VAL A 196 -10.02 -15.23 14.19
C VAL A 196 -10.80 -13.99 14.63
N SER A 197 -10.63 -12.85 13.96
CA SER A 197 -11.37 -11.63 14.28
C SER A 197 -12.88 -11.82 14.13
N LEU A 198 -13.32 -12.47 13.04
CA LEU A 198 -14.73 -12.74 12.79
C LEU A 198 -15.33 -13.76 13.77
N LYS A 199 -14.54 -14.76 14.19
CA LYS A 199 -14.97 -15.73 15.22
C LYS A 199 -15.22 -15.06 16.57
N HIS A 200 -14.42 -14.06 16.94
CA HIS A 200 -14.59 -13.33 18.19
C HIS A 200 -15.66 -12.22 18.08
N TYR A 201 -15.79 -11.57 16.92
CA TYR A 201 -16.70 -10.45 16.69
C TYR A 201 -17.59 -10.70 15.46
N PRO A 202 -18.55 -11.65 15.53
CA PRO A 202 -19.43 -11.98 14.41
C PRO A 202 -20.29 -10.80 13.96
N GLU A 203 -20.58 -9.84 14.85
CA GLU A 203 -21.32 -8.62 14.53
C GLU A 203 -20.60 -7.71 13.51
N LYS A 204 -19.29 -7.92 13.30
CA LYS A 204 -18.49 -7.18 12.30
C LYS A 204 -18.46 -7.86 10.93
N GLN A 205 -19.25 -8.91 10.72
CA GLN A 205 -19.35 -9.61 9.44
C GLN A 205 -19.61 -8.69 8.22
N PRO A 206 -20.47 -7.64 8.30
CA PRO A 206 -20.69 -6.73 7.16
C PRO A 206 -19.44 -6.00 6.68
N PHE A 207 -18.44 -5.85 7.55
CA PHE A 207 -17.12 -5.34 7.18
C PHE A 207 -16.22 -6.43 6.62
N TYR A 208 -16.05 -7.50 7.38
CA TYR A 208 -15.03 -8.50 7.12
C TYR A 208 -15.30 -9.34 5.88
N VAL A 209 -16.56 -9.57 5.50
CA VAL A 209 -16.90 -10.32 4.28
C VAL A 209 -16.46 -9.59 3.00
N PRO A 210 -16.88 -8.34 2.73
CA PRO A 210 -16.40 -7.62 1.54
C PRO A 210 -14.90 -7.32 1.62
N PHE A 211 -14.36 -7.05 2.81
CA PHE A 211 -12.93 -6.86 3.02
C PHE A 211 -12.12 -8.11 2.64
N PHE A 212 -12.51 -9.28 3.16
CA PHE A 212 -11.83 -10.55 2.90
C PHE A 212 -11.87 -10.94 1.42
N THR A 213 -13.07 -10.89 0.81
CA THR A 213 -13.27 -11.27 -0.59
C THR A 213 -12.48 -10.38 -1.54
N THR A 214 -12.51 -9.07 -1.34
CA THR A 214 -11.74 -8.10 -2.14
C THR A 214 -10.24 -8.32 -2.02
N TYR A 215 -9.71 -8.36 -0.78
CA TYR A 215 -8.27 -8.39 -0.60
C TYR A 215 -7.66 -9.77 -0.85
N THR A 216 -8.45 -10.83 -0.84
CA THR A 216 -8.03 -12.13 -1.38
C THR A 216 -7.61 -11.99 -2.84
N LEU A 217 -8.39 -11.30 -3.67
CA LEU A 217 -8.04 -11.05 -5.07
C LEU A 217 -6.72 -10.26 -5.17
N TRP A 218 -6.54 -9.22 -4.36
CA TRP A 218 -5.32 -8.42 -4.36
C TRP A 218 -4.07 -9.20 -3.93
N PHE A 219 -4.18 -10.09 -2.93
CA PHE A 219 -3.07 -10.93 -2.49
C PHE A 219 -2.60 -11.90 -3.58
N PHE A 220 -3.53 -12.49 -4.33
CA PHE A 220 -3.21 -13.37 -5.47
C PHE A 220 -2.79 -12.61 -6.72
N ALA A 221 -3.06 -11.31 -6.80
CA ALA A 221 -2.79 -10.53 -8.00
C ALA A 221 -1.30 -10.53 -8.37
N VAL A 222 -0.39 -10.46 -7.39
CA VAL A 222 1.06 -10.46 -7.65
C VAL A 222 1.54 -11.82 -8.22
N PRO A 223 1.30 -12.98 -7.57
CA PRO A 223 1.67 -14.28 -8.16
C PRO A 223 1.02 -14.55 -9.53
N VAL A 224 -0.26 -14.22 -9.69
CA VAL A 224 -0.98 -14.42 -10.96
C VAL A 224 -0.41 -13.54 -12.06
N MET A 225 -0.11 -12.27 -11.76
CA MET A 225 0.52 -11.35 -12.70
C MET A 225 1.92 -11.84 -13.10
N ALA A 226 2.71 -12.37 -12.16
CA ALA A 226 4.00 -12.95 -12.48
C ALA A 226 3.91 -14.18 -13.40
N LEU A 227 2.92 -15.07 -13.19
CA LEU A 227 2.67 -16.20 -14.07
C LEU A 227 2.25 -15.73 -15.49
N ILE A 228 1.35 -14.75 -15.57
CA ILE A 228 0.89 -14.19 -16.86
C ILE A 228 2.05 -13.49 -17.58
N ALA A 229 2.88 -12.74 -16.86
CA ALA A 229 4.05 -12.06 -17.43
C ALA A 229 5.07 -13.04 -18.02
N ASN A 230 5.30 -14.17 -17.35
CA ASN A 230 6.26 -15.17 -17.78
C ASN A 230 5.74 -16.07 -18.92
N PHE A 231 4.49 -16.53 -18.84
CA PHE A 231 3.95 -17.53 -19.77
C PHE A 231 2.97 -16.99 -20.81
N GLY A 232 2.33 -15.85 -20.52
CA GLY A 232 1.21 -15.32 -21.33
C GLY A 232 1.55 -14.09 -22.18
N ILE A 233 2.60 -13.34 -21.84
CA ILE A 233 2.91 -12.06 -22.50
C ILE A 233 4.24 -12.15 -23.28
N PRO A 234 4.23 -11.84 -24.60
CA PRO A 234 5.45 -11.82 -25.40
C PRO A 234 6.37 -10.69 -24.95
N ARG A 235 7.70 -10.88 -25.08
CA ARG A 235 8.73 -9.96 -24.58
C ARG A 235 8.53 -8.51 -25.06
N TRP A 236 8.21 -8.31 -26.34
CA TRP A 236 8.00 -6.99 -26.96
C TRP A 236 6.81 -6.19 -26.40
N ALA A 237 5.93 -6.78 -25.58
CA ALA A 237 4.82 -6.08 -24.97
C ALA A 237 4.81 -6.19 -23.44
N ARG A 238 5.82 -6.86 -22.87
CA ARG A 238 5.80 -7.28 -21.47
C ARG A 238 5.82 -6.10 -20.53
N GLU A 239 6.75 -5.16 -20.71
CA GLU A 239 6.95 -4.07 -19.75
C GLU A 239 5.71 -3.17 -19.63
N LYS A 240 5.19 -2.64 -20.75
CA LYS A 240 3.96 -1.82 -20.75
C LYS A 240 2.74 -2.52 -20.16
N ILE A 241 2.52 -3.81 -20.50
CA ILE A 241 1.34 -4.55 -20.03
C ILE A 241 1.46 -4.82 -18.54
N VAL A 242 2.63 -5.27 -18.08
CA VAL A 242 2.91 -5.50 -16.66
C VAL A 242 2.74 -4.21 -15.86
N ASN A 243 3.29 -3.09 -16.33
CA ASN A 243 3.14 -1.80 -15.67
C ASN A 243 1.65 -1.43 -15.52
N GLY A 244 0.89 -1.49 -16.61
CA GLY A 244 -0.56 -1.19 -16.58
C GLY A 244 -1.35 -2.12 -15.65
N ILE A 245 -1.06 -3.43 -15.64
CA ILE A 245 -1.70 -4.39 -14.74
C ILE A 245 -1.34 -4.09 -13.29
N GLN A 246 -0.07 -3.84 -12.98
CA GLN A 246 0.42 -3.55 -11.64
C GLN A 246 -0.23 -2.28 -11.06
N LEU A 247 -0.25 -1.19 -11.84
CA LEU A 247 -0.95 0.04 -11.47
C LEU A 247 -2.46 -0.17 -11.33
N GLY A 248 -3.07 -1.00 -12.18
CA GLY A 248 -4.47 -1.40 -12.09
C GLY A 248 -4.81 -2.15 -10.80
N ILE A 249 -3.97 -3.09 -10.38
CA ILE A 249 -4.12 -3.85 -9.13
C ILE A 249 -4.06 -2.91 -7.92
N HIS A 250 -3.09 -1.99 -7.92
CA HIS A 250 -2.94 -0.99 -6.86
C HIS A 250 -4.14 -0.06 -6.81
N LEU A 251 -4.59 0.42 -7.97
CA LEU A 251 -5.73 1.31 -8.08
C LEU A 251 -7.00 0.63 -7.56
N TYR A 252 -7.24 -0.62 -7.96
CA TYR A 252 -8.35 -1.44 -7.46
C TYR A 252 -8.35 -1.49 -5.94
N ALA A 253 -7.22 -1.83 -5.32
CA ALA A 253 -7.11 -1.94 -3.87
C ALA A 253 -7.43 -0.63 -3.13
N HIS A 254 -6.97 0.50 -3.68
CA HIS A 254 -7.20 1.82 -3.10
C HIS A 254 -8.64 2.29 -3.28
N ILE A 255 -9.22 2.13 -4.48
CA ILE A 255 -10.62 2.49 -4.76
C ILE A 255 -11.56 1.66 -3.88
N VAL A 256 -11.35 0.35 -3.78
CA VAL A 256 -12.22 -0.49 -2.95
C VAL A 256 -12.09 -0.12 -1.47
N PHE A 257 -10.89 0.14 -0.97
CA PHE A 257 -10.73 0.61 0.41
C PHE A 257 -11.51 1.90 0.67
N LEU A 258 -11.38 2.87 -0.24
CA LEU A 258 -12.07 4.15 -0.16
C LEU A 258 -13.60 3.99 -0.22
N ALA A 259 -14.10 3.08 -1.07
CA ALA A 259 -15.51 2.77 -1.17
C ALA A 259 -16.07 2.12 0.11
N ILE A 260 -15.33 1.20 0.74
CA ILE A 260 -15.73 0.54 1.99
C ILE A 260 -15.69 1.54 3.17
N THR A 261 -14.72 2.46 3.19
CA THR A 261 -14.49 3.45 4.27
C THR A 261 -15.28 4.75 4.11
N ARG A 262 -16.15 4.87 3.10
CA ARG A 262 -16.94 6.09 2.85
C ARG A 262 -17.71 6.56 4.10
N PRO A 263 -17.71 7.86 4.45
CA PRO A 263 -18.33 8.37 5.69
C PRO A 263 -19.82 8.06 5.88
N SER A 264 -20.58 7.87 4.78
CA SER A 264 -22.01 7.53 4.83
C SER A 264 -22.28 6.07 5.20
N ALA A 265 -21.38 5.16 4.83
CA ALA A 265 -21.46 3.74 5.20
C ALA A 265 -20.51 3.37 6.35
N ALA A 266 -19.61 4.26 6.74
CA ALA A 266 -18.71 4.12 7.86
C ALA A 266 -19.45 3.58 9.09
N ASN A 267 -20.53 4.21 9.57
CA ASN A 267 -21.25 3.69 10.75
C ASN A 267 -21.81 2.26 10.63
N LYS A 268 -22.01 1.74 9.40
CA LYS A 268 -22.51 0.38 9.12
C LYS A 268 -21.38 -0.62 8.82
N ASN A 269 -20.32 -0.19 8.13
CA ASN A 269 -19.19 -1.01 7.70
C ASN A 269 -17.99 -0.93 8.66
N PHE A 270 -17.81 0.16 9.37
CA PHE A 270 -16.83 0.36 10.43
C PHE A 270 -17.61 0.89 11.62
N PRO A 271 -18.08 0.03 12.52
CA PRO A 271 -18.87 0.52 13.63
C PRO A 271 -17.91 1.23 14.59
N TYR A 272 -17.69 2.51 14.31
CA TYR A 272 -16.86 3.45 15.06
C TYR A 272 -17.62 3.83 16.34
N HIS A 273 -17.92 2.82 17.15
CA HIS A 273 -18.67 3.00 18.39
C HIS A 273 -17.81 3.61 19.49
N VAL A 274 -16.50 3.73 19.27
CA VAL A 274 -15.53 4.32 20.19
C VAL A 274 -14.88 5.52 19.52
N ARG A 275 -15.11 6.71 20.07
CA ARG A 275 -14.51 7.96 19.56
C ARG A 275 -12.99 7.88 19.70
N THR A 276 -12.25 8.51 18.79
CA THR A 276 -10.77 8.61 18.87
C THR A 276 -10.31 9.10 20.24
N SER A 277 -11.08 9.97 20.90
CA SER A 277 -10.81 10.44 22.27
C SER A 277 -10.86 9.33 23.33
N GLN A 278 -11.80 8.39 23.24
CA GLN A 278 -11.91 7.25 24.16
C GLN A 278 -10.77 6.24 23.93
N ILE A 279 -10.33 6.06 22.69
CA ILE A 279 -9.12 5.29 22.39
C ILE A 279 -7.90 5.94 23.02
N GLY A 280 -7.77 7.28 22.95
CA GLY A 280 -6.70 8.01 23.62
C GLY A 280 -6.64 7.74 25.13
N ILE A 281 -7.78 7.68 25.81
CA ILE A 281 -7.88 7.39 27.25
C ILE A 281 -7.49 5.93 27.57
N LEU A 282 -7.93 4.97 26.74
CA LEU A 282 -7.49 3.56 26.86
C LEU A 282 -5.99 3.40 26.60
N LEU A 283 -5.43 4.23 25.70
CA LEU A 283 -4.00 4.26 25.41
C LEU A 283 -3.17 4.90 26.53
N SER A 284 -3.74 5.78 27.37
CA SER A 284 -3.02 6.47 28.46
C SER A 284 -3.17 5.83 29.84
N SER A 285 -4.09 4.87 30.03
CA SER A 285 -4.27 4.21 31.34
C SER A 285 -3.14 3.19 31.64
N PRO A 286 -2.41 3.31 32.78
CA PRO A 286 -1.30 2.40 33.13
C PRO A 286 -1.74 1.02 33.64
N LYS A 287 -3.03 0.81 33.93
CA LYS A 287 -3.58 -0.46 34.43
C LYS A 287 -4.14 -1.33 33.30
N GLY A 288 -3.28 -1.78 32.40
CA GLY A 288 -3.67 -2.67 31.29
C GLY A 288 -3.63 -4.15 31.69
N GLY A 289 -4.56 -4.61 32.52
CA GLY A 289 -4.87 -6.05 32.60
C GLY A 289 -5.57 -6.51 31.32
N GLU A 290 -5.45 -7.80 30.96
CA GLU A 290 -5.91 -8.41 29.70
C GLU A 290 -7.35 -8.05 29.24
N GLY A 291 -8.21 -7.55 30.14
CA GLY A 291 -9.55 -7.06 29.83
C GLY A 291 -9.65 -5.69 29.13
N ALA A 292 -8.57 -4.89 29.07
CA ALA A 292 -8.60 -3.53 28.52
C ALA A 292 -8.17 -3.42 27.03
N GLU A 293 -7.74 -4.51 26.40
CA GLU A 293 -7.24 -4.49 25.01
C GLU A 293 -8.37 -4.51 23.96
N SER A 294 -9.56 -4.94 24.36
CA SER A 294 -10.68 -5.18 23.47
C SER A 294 -11.83 -4.22 23.69
N PHE A 295 -12.54 -3.87 22.60
CA PHE A 295 -13.79 -3.12 22.74
C PHE A 295 -14.89 -4.02 23.32
N PRO A 296 -15.73 -3.53 24.25
CA PRO A 296 -16.83 -4.31 24.81
C PRO A 296 -17.86 -4.66 23.72
N HIS A 297 -18.29 -5.93 23.70
CA HIS A 297 -19.29 -6.47 22.75
C HIS A 297 -20.61 -5.69 22.75
N HIS A 298 -20.93 -5.02 23.86
CA HIS A 298 -22.12 -4.20 24.05
C HIS A 298 -21.77 -2.83 24.63
N ALA A 299 -21.00 -2.00 23.92
CA ALA A 299 -20.83 -0.58 24.25
C ALA A 299 -22.15 0.25 24.17
N TYR A 300 -23.28 -0.41 23.89
CA TYR A 300 -24.62 0.17 23.77
C TYR A 300 -25.54 -0.08 24.97
N GLY A 301 -25.08 -0.81 25.99
CA GLY A 301 -25.88 -1.03 27.21
C GLY A 301 -25.85 0.20 28.12
N ASN A 302 -26.68 1.18 27.82
CA ASN A 302 -27.01 2.33 28.67
C ASN A 302 -25.82 3.24 29.06
N SER A 303 -25.89 4.50 28.62
CA SER A 303 -25.14 5.60 29.21
C SER A 303 -25.51 5.76 30.69
N THR A 304 -24.88 4.99 31.56
CA THR A 304 -24.96 5.13 33.03
C THR A 304 -23.66 4.77 33.76
N PHE A 305 -22.59 4.41 33.04
CA PHE A 305 -21.26 4.16 33.64
C PHE A 305 -20.32 5.38 33.70
N LEU A 306 -20.87 6.59 33.53
CA LEU A 306 -20.20 7.85 33.84
C LEU A 306 -21.15 8.73 34.69
N GLY A 307 -21.63 8.15 35.79
CA GLY A 307 -22.08 8.95 36.93
C GLY A 307 -20.85 9.35 37.76
N ASP A 308 -20.68 10.65 37.97
CA ASP A 308 -19.89 11.28 39.03
C ASP A 308 -18.36 11.18 39.02
N SER A 309 -17.72 11.21 37.85
CA SER A 309 -16.30 11.60 37.81
C SER A 309 -16.00 12.46 36.58
N GLN A 310 -16.37 13.74 36.67
CA GLN A 310 -15.71 14.75 35.85
C GLN A 310 -14.22 14.74 36.22
N PRO A 311 -13.29 14.68 35.25
CA PRO A 311 -11.88 14.88 35.54
C PRO A 311 -11.71 16.33 36.03
N ASN A 312 -11.32 16.48 37.30
CA ASN A 312 -11.00 17.77 37.88
C ASN A 312 -9.68 18.26 37.27
N PHE A 313 -9.77 19.11 36.25
CA PHE A 313 -8.61 19.69 35.54
C PHE A 313 -7.73 20.60 36.42
N THR A 314 -8.14 20.84 37.67
CA THR A 314 -7.45 21.72 38.61
C THR A 314 -6.19 21.08 39.22
N GLU A 315 -6.03 19.75 39.17
CA GLU A 315 -4.82 19.08 39.68
C GLU A 315 -3.68 18.94 38.65
N LEU A 316 -3.92 19.31 37.38
CA LEU A 316 -2.88 19.23 36.35
C LEU A 316 -1.88 20.42 36.39
N PHE A 317 -2.15 21.42 37.22
CA PHE A 317 -1.36 22.66 37.33
C PHE A 317 -0.96 23.03 38.76
N SER A 318 -1.17 22.16 39.74
CA SER A 318 -0.57 22.34 41.07
C SER A 318 0.82 21.71 41.10
N ILE A 319 1.81 22.56 41.38
CA ILE A 319 3.27 22.37 41.46
C ILE A 319 3.68 21.06 42.14
#